data_AF-A0A449BIX8-F1
#
_entry.id   AF-A0A449BIX8-F1
#
_cell.length_a   1.000
_cell.length_b   1.000
_cell.length_c   1.000
_cell.angle_alpha   90.00
_cell.angle_beta   90.00
_cell.angle_gamma   90.00
#
_symmetry.space_group_name_H-M   'P 1'
#
loop_
_entity.id
_entity.type
_entity.pdbx_description
1 polymer ?
#
loop_
_entity_poly.entity_id
_entity_poly.type
_entity_poly.pdbx_seq_one_letter_code
_entity_poly.pdbx_strand_id
1 'polypeptide(L)'
;MLVVLTLVSITACQSSNLEKMATYQKSIFRIDQFSSELPQNYEIIDFKSRAHLYDSFVYDFEKTGTFLPLIWEDETFDTYGIAAYVGDYRNGQDGTQEAVTSIAAVLSASLLGIDKSNQNGFNFVHALNVFFNQEEKVVINNPSGNSRNISMWYMIYPAILFTQVSLLYEDEVLLRENALTTIESWYQAYTVMNNQNNYDYTGFNFQTMQPYKNNIWTEPDSAVGISLLMYYGYQLTANEKYKTAAIDTMTYIDKKYSGSPMYEILLYFAPYLAARYNQEFDTNFDVNRLFNLVFNGNSIPRGGWGMLNDNYNGFAVSGLMGSITDGGGYAFSMNSFAAAFIMAKTVKYDTRFASSVGKWLNHLISNSRYFFPDYAKDENETMYLSEFSEDTIKFNDLANNIFPYEGIRKSGSAKTPWFGGDPTVYGWAQTDFSIYSGASIGMLGSLYEKTNVDGILKIDLNQGDFFNEEEKTYLLYNPYETNQTVNYIVDGTKTLYDKVTDKIISENVSGTYQLELSPKQSVIIVELPVNANLTKTDKLVIFNDRVINAYQATLSVISHENNAEVSKKFKLKLQTVINNKNDTVDYYEVILDGKLLTFKTDEFQLETTSGSKTITIKVYTKGGLFDQTTLRISVS
;
A
#
# COMPACT_ATOMS: atom_id res chain seq x y z
N MET A 1 -36.63 63.77 10.74
CA MET A 1 -35.40 63.78 9.94
C MET A 1 -34.23 63.75 10.90
N LEU A 2 -33.75 62.56 11.25
CA LEU A 2 -32.66 62.33 12.20
C LEU A 2 -31.72 61.32 11.53
N VAL A 3 -30.47 61.73 11.35
CA VAL A 3 -29.41 60.94 10.71
C VAL A 3 -29.00 59.83 11.67
N VAL A 4 -29.17 58.57 11.25
CA VAL A 4 -28.65 57.39 11.97
C VAL A 4 -27.27 57.08 11.40
N LEU A 5 -26.24 57.29 12.21
CA LEU A 5 -24.86 56.89 11.93
C LEU A 5 -24.75 55.36 12.03
N THR A 6 -24.47 54.69 10.92
CA THR A 6 -24.05 53.29 10.88
C THR A 6 -22.57 53.19 11.21
N LEU A 7 -22.24 52.76 12.43
CA LEU A 7 -20.88 52.30 12.77
C LEU A 7 -20.67 50.92 12.14
N VAL A 8 -19.77 50.86 11.15
CA VAL A 8 -19.22 49.60 10.63
C VAL A 8 -18.06 49.21 11.54
N SER A 9 -18.27 48.21 12.38
CA SER A 9 -17.20 47.58 13.17
C SER A 9 -16.40 46.66 12.25
N ILE A 10 -15.19 47.10 11.88
CA ILE A 10 -14.20 46.25 11.22
C ILE A 10 -13.58 45.37 12.30
N THR A 11 -14.11 44.16 12.49
CA THR A 11 -13.39 43.11 13.21
C THR A 11 -12.29 42.59 12.29
N ALA A 12 -11.10 43.17 12.43
CA ALA A 12 -9.88 42.54 11.92
C ALA A 12 -9.71 41.22 12.68
N CYS A 13 -9.88 40.09 11.99
CA CYS A 13 -9.39 38.80 12.47
C CYS A 13 -7.87 38.92 12.60
N GLN A 14 -7.38 39.19 13.81
CA GLN A 14 -6.02 38.81 14.18
C GLN A 14 -6.01 37.28 14.20
N SER A 15 -5.47 36.68 13.13
CA SER A 15 -5.04 35.28 13.18
C SER A 15 -4.05 35.16 14.32
N SER A 16 -4.44 34.51 15.41
CA SER A 16 -3.51 34.09 16.43
C SER A 16 -2.49 33.17 15.76
N ASN A 17 -1.28 33.67 15.55
CA ASN A 17 -0.10 32.88 15.16
C ASN A 17 0.24 31.95 16.33
N LEU A 18 -0.51 30.85 16.48
CA LEU A 18 -0.01 29.70 17.21
C LEU A 18 1.05 29.07 16.32
N GLU A 19 2.33 29.30 16.66
CA GLU A 19 3.43 28.58 16.01
C GLU A 19 3.19 27.08 16.16
N LYS A 20 3.14 26.37 15.03
CA LYS A 20 2.97 24.91 15.00
C LYS A 20 4.18 24.28 15.69
N MET A 21 3.95 23.35 16.61
CA MET A 21 5.05 22.53 17.14
C MET A 21 5.38 21.42 16.14
N ALA A 22 6.65 21.29 15.77
CA ALA A 22 7.07 20.16 14.96
C ALA A 22 7.02 18.86 15.75
N THR A 23 6.62 17.81 15.05
CA THR A 23 6.59 16.45 15.57
C THR A 23 7.59 15.60 14.81
N TYR A 24 8.10 14.55 15.46
CA TYR A 24 8.89 13.54 14.75
C TYR A 24 8.05 12.85 13.66
N GLN A 25 6.76 12.68 13.92
CA GLN A 25 5.81 12.09 12.99
C GLN A 25 5.50 13.05 11.84
N LYS A 26 5.44 12.51 10.62
CA LYS A 26 4.98 13.18 9.40
C LYS A 26 3.55 12.83 9.10
N SER A 27 2.85 13.84 8.60
CA SER A 27 1.47 13.71 8.17
C SER A 27 1.39 13.35 6.68
N ILE A 28 0.37 12.59 6.32
CA ILE A 28 0.05 12.25 4.93
C ILE A 28 -1.25 12.97 4.60
N PHE A 29 -1.19 13.89 3.63
CA PHE A 29 -2.23 14.88 3.39
C PHE A 29 -3.63 14.27 3.27
N ARG A 30 -3.79 13.18 2.52
CA ARG A 30 -5.09 12.55 2.31
C ARG A 30 -5.66 11.90 3.58
N ILE A 31 -4.81 11.44 4.49
CA ILE A 31 -5.20 10.81 5.76
C ILE A 31 -5.57 11.88 6.80
N ASP A 32 -4.90 13.04 6.78
CA ASP A 32 -5.24 14.19 7.64
C ASP A 32 -6.66 14.72 7.37
N GLN A 33 -7.21 14.44 6.20
CA GLN A 33 -8.58 14.82 5.83
C GLN A 33 -9.65 13.91 6.43
N PHE A 34 -9.29 12.82 7.11
CA PHE A 34 -10.27 11.99 7.80
C PHE A 34 -10.94 12.82 8.91
N SER A 35 -12.26 12.70 9.01
CA SER A 35 -13.06 13.48 9.98
C SER A 35 -12.79 13.09 11.44
N SER A 36 -12.12 11.97 11.68
CA SER A 36 -11.92 11.35 12.99
C SER A 36 -10.69 10.41 12.96
N GLU A 37 -10.24 9.99 14.14
CA GLU A 37 -9.13 9.03 14.32
C GLU A 37 -9.55 7.57 14.11
N LEU A 38 -10.85 7.30 14.28
CA LEU A 38 -11.51 6.04 13.98
C LEU A 38 -12.78 6.32 13.19
N PRO A 39 -13.20 5.45 12.26
CA PRO A 39 -14.47 5.61 11.56
C PRO A 39 -15.65 5.59 12.54
N GLN A 40 -16.72 6.34 12.22
CA GLN A 40 -17.90 6.53 13.09
C GLN A 40 -18.57 5.22 13.52
N ASN A 41 -18.56 4.20 12.65
CA ASN A 41 -19.04 2.85 12.94
C ASN A 41 -17.86 1.87 12.92
N TYR A 42 -16.82 2.13 13.73
CA TYR A 42 -15.66 1.27 13.79
C TYR A 42 -16.05 -0.14 14.23
N GLU A 43 -15.70 -1.12 13.40
CA GLU A 43 -15.95 -2.52 13.65
C GLU A 43 -14.99 -3.33 12.80
N ILE A 44 -14.42 -4.38 13.40
CA ILE A 44 -13.50 -5.29 12.71
C ILE A 44 -14.05 -6.70 12.80
N ILE A 45 -14.25 -7.30 11.63
CA ILE A 45 -14.55 -8.72 11.46
C ILE A 45 -13.28 -9.57 11.49
N ASP A 46 -13.43 -10.87 11.68
CA ASP A 46 -12.31 -11.80 11.62
C ASP A 46 -11.95 -12.14 10.15
N PHE A 47 -11.15 -11.28 9.53
CA PHE A 47 -10.65 -11.47 8.16
C PHE A 47 -9.78 -12.72 8.03
N LYS A 48 -9.07 -13.12 9.08
CA LYS A 48 -8.24 -14.33 9.07
C LYS A 48 -9.11 -15.58 8.98
N SER A 49 -10.12 -15.69 9.84
CA SER A 49 -11.09 -16.79 9.77
C SER A 49 -11.85 -16.79 8.43
N ARG A 50 -12.24 -15.61 7.92
CA ARG A 50 -12.92 -15.50 6.62
C ARG A 50 -12.03 -15.95 5.46
N ALA A 51 -10.74 -15.64 5.48
CA ALA A 51 -9.78 -16.13 4.49
C ALA A 51 -9.57 -17.65 4.55
N HIS A 52 -9.51 -18.25 5.74
CA HIS A 52 -9.46 -19.72 5.87
C HIS A 52 -10.71 -20.38 5.29
N LEU A 53 -11.90 -19.81 5.55
CA LEU A 53 -13.15 -20.28 4.97
C LEU A 53 -13.16 -20.13 3.45
N TYR A 54 -12.74 -18.99 2.93
CA TYR A 54 -12.57 -18.73 1.49
C TYR A 54 -11.69 -19.80 0.85
N ASP A 55 -10.52 -20.05 1.44
CA ASP A 55 -9.57 -21.05 0.94
C ASP A 55 -10.21 -22.45 0.86
N SER A 56 -10.82 -22.89 1.96
CA SER A 56 -11.46 -24.20 2.02
C SER A 56 -12.63 -24.35 1.04
N PHE A 57 -13.32 -23.24 0.72
CA PHE A 57 -14.47 -23.25 -0.17
C PHE A 57 -14.06 -23.25 -1.64
N VAL A 58 -13.04 -22.48 -2.00
CA VAL A 58 -12.54 -22.39 -3.38
C VAL A 58 -11.81 -23.66 -3.80
N TYR A 59 -10.99 -24.24 -2.91
CA TYR A 59 -10.17 -25.42 -3.23
C TYR A 59 -10.90 -26.76 -2.98
N ASP A 60 -12.22 -26.77 -3.10
CA ASP A 60 -13.09 -27.95 -2.97
C ASP A 60 -13.63 -28.35 -4.36
N PHE A 61 -12.94 -29.30 -5.01
CA PHE A 61 -13.28 -29.81 -6.34
C PHE A 61 -14.62 -30.57 -6.36
N GLU A 62 -15.03 -31.13 -5.22
CA GLU A 62 -16.25 -31.93 -5.11
C GLU A 62 -17.47 -31.06 -4.73
N LYS A 63 -17.29 -29.75 -4.65
CA LYS A 63 -18.34 -28.84 -4.21
C LYS A 63 -19.42 -28.73 -5.28
N THR A 64 -20.65 -29.07 -4.90
CA THR A 64 -21.82 -29.01 -5.78
C THR A 64 -22.77 -27.90 -5.39
N GLY A 65 -23.49 -27.34 -6.36
CA GLY A 65 -24.53 -26.33 -6.14
C GLY A 65 -24.54 -25.30 -7.26
N THR A 66 -25.35 -24.26 -7.10
CA THR A 66 -25.39 -23.14 -8.04
C THR A 66 -24.02 -22.47 -8.15
N PHE A 67 -23.52 -22.29 -9.38
CA PHE A 67 -22.19 -21.76 -9.73
C PHE A 67 -20.98 -22.58 -9.22
N LEU A 68 -21.17 -23.81 -8.74
CA LEU A 68 -20.11 -24.64 -8.16
C LEU A 68 -19.77 -25.85 -9.03
N PRO A 69 -18.51 -26.35 -8.97
CA PRO A 69 -17.39 -25.85 -8.17
C PRO A 69 -16.76 -24.55 -8.73
N LEU A 70 -16.03 -23.82 -7.87
CA LEU A 70 -15.27 -22.61 -8.27
C LEU A 70 -13.86 -22.91 -8.81
N ILE A 71 -13.45 -24.17 -8.70
CA ILE A 71 -12.18 -24.71 -9.17
C ILE A 71 -12.48 -25.84 -10.15
N TRP A 72 -11.65 -26.00 -11.18
CA TRP A 72 -11.75 -27.12 -12.11
C TRP A 72 -10.36 -27.72 -12.41
N GLU A 73 -10.35 -28.96 -12.87
CA GLU A 73 -9.15 -29.60 -13.42
C GLU A 73 -8.93 -29.10 -14.85
N ASP A 74 -7.75 -28.56 -15.12
CA ASP A 74 -7.34 -28.18 -16.47
C ASP A 74 -6.56 -29.34 -17.08
N GLU A 75 -7.23 -30.12 -17.92
CA GLU A 75 -6.68 -31.32 -18.54
C GLU A 75 -5.65 -30.97 -19.64
N THR A 76 -5.81 -29.84 -20.32
CA THR A 76 -4.93 -29.40 -21.41
C THR A 76 -3.53 -29.06 -20.90
N PHE A 77 -3.45 -28.43 -19.74
CA PHE A 77 -2.19 -27.96 -19.15
C PHE A 77 -1.75 -28.78 -17.92
N ASP A 78 -2.45 -29.86 -17.59
CA ASP A 78 -2.18 -30.74 -16.44
C ASP A 78 -2.06 -29.95 -15.13
N THR A 79 -3.11 -29.17 -14.84
CA THR A 79 -3.13 -28.23 -13.71
C THR A 79 -4.56 -28.03 -13.18
N TYR A 80 -4.79 -26.94 -12.45
CA TYR A 80 -6.09 -26.48 -12.02
C TYR A 80 -6.41 -25.09 -12.59
N GLY A 81 -7.69 -24.75 -12.58
CA GLY A 81 -8.16 -23.42 -12.92
C GLY A 81 -9.08 -22.82 -11.89
N ILE A 82 -8.96 -21.50 -11.71
CA ILE A 82 -9.87 -20.66 -10.94
C ILE A 82 -10.16 -19.41 -11.78
N ALA A 83 -11.44 -19.05 -11.89
CA ALA A 83 -11.89 -17.86 -12.61
C ALA A 83 -11.93 -16.63 -11.68
N ALA A 84 -12.09 -15.44 -12.25
CA ALA A 84 -12.04 -14.20 -11.48
C ALA A 84 -13.31 -13.93 -10.64
N TYR A 85 -14.45 -14.47 -11.07
CA TYR A 85 -15.76 -14.20 -10.46
C TYR A 85 -16.61 -15.46 -10.33
N VAL A 86 -17.56 -15.44 -9.40
CA VAL A 86 -18.58 -16.48 -9.32
C VAL A 86 -19.53 -16.36 -10.51
N GLY A 87 -19.76 -17.47 -11.22
CA GLY A 87 -20.53 -17.47 -12.47
C GLY A 87 -19.80 -16.83 -13.65
N ASP A 88 -18.47 -16.79 -13.62
CA ASP A 88 -17.65 -16.38 -14.76
C ASP A 88 -17.79 -17.40 -15.91
N TYR A 89 -18.03 -16.90 -17.12
CA TYR A 89 -18.28 -17.75 -18.28
C TYR A 89 -17.06 -18.58 -18.71
N ARG A 90 -15.87 -18.24 -18.22
CA ARG A 90 -14.63 -18.98 -18.46
C ARG A 90 -14.45 -20.20 -17.54
N ASN A 91 -15.24 -20.31 -16.46
CA ASN A 91 -15.13 -21.43 -15.53
C ASN A 91 -15.26 -22.77 -16.24
N GLY A 92 -14.31 -23.69 -16.01
CA GLY A 92 -14.26 -24.98 -16.69
C GLY A 92 -13.68 -24.97 -18.11
N GLN A 93 -13.12 -23.84 -18.58
CA GLN A 93 -12.41 -23.76 -19.85
C GLN A 93 -10.89 -23.79 -19.63
N ASP A 94 -10.25 -24.85 -20.09
CA ASP A 94 -8.79 -25.04 -19.99
C ASP A 94 -8.00 -23.86 -20.56
N GLY A 95 -6.93 -23.50 -19.85
CA GLY A 95 -6.02 -22.40 -20.19
C GLY A 95 -6.58 -21.00 -20.01
N THR A 96 -7.79 -20.85 -19.47
CA THR A 96 -8.43 -19.54 -19.21
C THR A 96 -8.35 -19.08 -17.76
N GLN A 97 -7.81 -19.91 -16.87
CA GLN A 97 -7.56 -19.58 -15.47
C GLN A 97 -6.69 -18.34 -15.33
N GLU A 98 -6.96 -17.53 -14.31
CA GLU A 98 -6.35 -16.22 -14.15
C GLU A 98 -5.20 -16.25 -13.13
N ALA A 99 -4.03 -15.77 -13.55
CA ALA A 99 -2.81 -15.77 -12.75
C ALA A 99 -2.95 -14.89 -11.51
N VAL A 100 -3.53 -13.69 -11.65
CA VAL A 100 -3.70 -12.80 -10.49
C VAL A 100 -4.57 -13.47 -9.43
N THR A 101 -5.70 -14.08 -9.81
CA THR A 101 -6.56 -14.80 -8.86
C THR A 101 -5.85 -16.01 -8.26
N SER A 102 -5.29 -16.89 -9.10
CA SER A 102 -4.75 -18.19 -8.66
C SER A 102 -3.49 -18.03 -7.80
N ILE A 103 -2.55 -17.18 -8.22
CA ILE A 103 -1.30 -16.95 -7.49
C ILE A 103 -1.57 -16.16 -6.20
N ALA A 104 -2.45 -15.14 -6.24
CA ALA A 104 -2.81 -14.41 -5.02
C ALA A 104 -3.49 -15.32 -3.98
N ALA A 105 -4.34 -16.25 -4.40
CA ALA A 105 -5.01 -17.19 -3.50
C ALA A 105 -3.99 -18.11 -2.80
N VAL A 106 -3.02 -18.66 -3.55
CA VAL A 106 -1.91 -19.44 -2.99
C VAL A 106 -1.09 -18.60 -2.00
N LEU A 107 -0.72 -17.37 -2.37
CA LEU A 107 0.04 -16.47 -1.49
C LEU A 107 -0.74 -16.16 -0.20
N SER A 108 -2.00 -15.74 -0.32
CA SER A 108 -2.88 -15.43 0.81
C SER A 108 -3.01 -16.59 1.78
N ALA A 109 -3.22 -17.81 1.28
CA ALA A 109 -3.35 -19.00 2.12
C ALA A 109 -2.04 -19.33 2.84
N SER A 110 -0.91 -19.19 2.14
CA SER A 110 0.43 -19.44 2.69
C SER A 110 0.77 -18.47 3.82
N LEU A 111 0.41 -17.18 3.67
CA LEU A 111 0.57 -16.17 4.73
C LEU A 111 -0.23 -16.48 6.00
N LEU A 112 -1.27 -17.31 5.89
CA LEU A 112 -2.09 -17.78 7.02
C LEU A 112 -1.67 -19.16 7.55
N GLY A 113 -0.59 -19.73 7.01
CA GLY A 113 -0.04 -21.02 7.45
C GLY A 113 -0.71 -22.24 6.81
N ILE A 114 -1.46 -22.07 5.71
CA ILE A 114 -1.93 -23.19 4.89
C ILE A 114 -0.80 -23.58 3.94
N ASP A 115 -0.30 -24.81 4.07
CA ASP A 115 0.71 -25.35 3.17
C ASP A 115 0.07 -25.72 1.82
N LYS A 116 0.31 -24.89 0.81
CA LYS A 116 -0.19 -25.08 -0.55
C LYS A 116 0.67 -26.03 -1.38
N SER A 117 1.85 -26.42 -0.89
CA SER A 117 2.63 -27.48 -1.54
C SER A 117 2.03 -28.86 -1.31
N ASN A 118 1.14 -28.99 -0.32
CA ASN A 118 0.41 -30.21 -0.04
C ASN A 118 -0.93 -29.92 0.68
N GLN A 119 -1.91 -29.42 -0.07
CA GLN A 119 -3.28 -29.32 0.42
C GLN A 119 -4.12 -30.42 -0.22
N ASN A 120 -4.72 -31.28 0.61
CA ASN A 120 -5.54 -32.41 0.17
C ASN A 120 -4.81 -33.37 -0.80
N GLY A 121 -3.49 -33.50 -0.69
CA GLY A 121 -2.67 -34.33 -1.57
C GLY A 121 -2.32 -33.70 -2.92
N PHE A 122 -2.68 -32.43 -3.14
CA PHE A 122 -2.35 -31.68 -4.35
C PHE A 122 -1.32 -30.57 -4.05
N ASN A 123 -0.37 -30.39 -4.97
CA ASN A 123 0.64 -29.33 -4.88
C ASN A 123 0.22 -28.13 -5.74
N PHE A 124 -0.53 -27.22 -5.13
CA PHE A 124 -1.01 -26.00 -5.80
C PHE A 124 0.10 -25.01 -6.11
N VAL A 125 1.23 -25.09 -5.41
CA VAL A 125 2.41 -24.24 -5.64
C VAL A 125 3.12 -24.66 -6.92
N HIS A 126 3.40 -25.95 -7.09
CA HIS A 126 4.02 -26.49 -8.28
C HIS A 126 3.20 -26.19 -9.53
N ALA A 127 1.87 -26.36 -9.43
CA ALA A 127 0.92 -26.11 -10.50
C ALA A 127 0.92 -24.65 -11.02
N LEU A 128 1.40 -23.68 -10.24
CA LEU A 128 1.52 -22.28 -10.69
C LEU A 128 2.52 -22.12 -11.86
N ASN A 129 3.45 -23.06 -12.06
CA ASN A 129 4.40 -23.03 -13.18
C ASN A 129 3.70 -22.99 -14.55
N VAL A 130 2.41 -23.34 -14.62
CA VAL A 130 1.60 -23.20 -15.83
C VAL A 130 1.55 -21.75 -16.35
N PHE A 131 1.64 -20.75 -15.46
CA PHE A 131 1.65 -19.34 -15.86
C PHE A 131 2.99 -18.88 -16.43
N PHE A 132 4.06 -19.68 -16.36
CA PHE A 132 5.33 -19.33 -16.96
C PHE A 132 5.36 -19.71 -18.44
N ASN A 133 5.38 -18.69 -19.32
CA ASN A 133 5.46 -18.90 -20.76
C ASN A 133 6.89 -19.28 -21.16
N GLN A 134 7.06 -20.50 -21.68
CA GLN A 134 8.38 -21.02 -22.05
C GLN A 134 9.01 -20.34 -23.27
N GLU A 135 8.22 -19.73 -24.16
CA GLU A 135 8.73 -19.03 -25.35
C GLU A 135 9.19 -17.61 -24.98
N GLU A 136 8.33 -16.86 -24.30
CA GLU A 136 8.59 -15.47 -23.91
C GLU A 136 9.42 -15.34 -22.64
N LYS A 137 9.62 -16.43 -21.90
CA LYS A 137 10.39 -16.49 -20.65
C LYS A 137 9.89 -15.51 -19.58
N VAL A 138 8.57 -15.37 -19.48
CA VAL A 138 7.88 -14.50 -18.51
C VAL A 138 6.63 -15.18 -17.97
N VAL A 139 6.23 -14.79 -16.77
CA VAL A 139 4.89 -15.09 -16.24
C VAL A 139 3.84 -14.31 -17.03
N ILE A 140 2.80 -14.99 -17.49
CA ILE A 140 1.64 -14.45 -18.22
C ILE A 140 0.35 -14.61 -17.41
N ASN A 141 -0.71 -13.89 -17.78
CA ASN A 141 -1.94 -13.86 -17.00
C ASN A 141 -2.83 -15.12 -17.16
N ASN A 142 -2.67 -15.89 -18.22
CA ASN A 142 -3.45 -17.10 -18.50
C ASN A 142 -2.56 -18.08 -19.28
N PRO A 143 -2.64 -19.41 -19.09
CA PRO A 143 -1.76 -20.36 -19.79
C PRO A 143 -1.84 -20.31 -21.32
N SER A 144 -3.02 -20.05 -21.86
CA SER A 144 -3.24 -19.89 -23.31
C SER A 144 -2.83 -18.49 -23.83
N GLY A 145 -2.31 -17.62 -22.97
CA GLY A 145 -1.97 -16.24 -23.27
C GLY A 145 -0.55 -16.01 -23.80
N ASN A 146 -0.23 -14.74 -24.02
CA ASN A 146 1.09 -14.23 -24.36
C ASN A 146 1.17 -12.74 -24.00
N SER A 147 2.32 -12.11 -24.19
CA SER A 147 2.54 -10.69 -23.87
C SER A 147 1.92 -9.69 -24.85
N ARG A 148 1.45 -10.14 -26.02
CA ARG A 148 0.99 -9.24 -27.08
C ARG A 148 -0.33 -8.58 -26.72
N ASN A 149 -0.36 -7.25 -26.79
CA ASN A 149 -1.55 -6.45 -26.51
C ASN A 149 -2.09 -6.62 -25.07
N ILE A 150 -1.28 -7.12 -24.15
CA ILE A 150 -1.62 -7.25 -22.73
C ILE A 150 -1.15 -6.03 -21.92
N SER A 151 -2.07 -5.50 -21.13
CA SER A 151 -1.83 -4.44 -20.15
C SER A 151 -0.65 -4.76 -19.23
N MET A 152 0.18 -3.76 -18.95
CA MET A 152 1.46 -3.96 -18.27
C MET A 152 1.28 -4.53 -16.85
N TRP A 153 0.27 -4.08 -16.10
CA TRP A 153 0.04 -4.58 -14.74
C TRP A 153 -0.39 -6.06 -14.73
N TYR A 154 -1.11 -6.55 -15.75
CA TYR A 154 -1.44 -7.97 -15.92
C TYR A 154 -0.22 -8.85 -16.27
N MET A 155 0.92 -8.26 -16.58
CA MET A 155 2.17 -9.00 -16.77
C MET A 155 3.09 -8.89 -15.54
N ILE A 156 3.18 -7.69 -14.94
CA ILE A 156 4.10 -7.43 -13.83
C ILE A 156 3.52 -7.90 -12.48
N TYR A 157 2.23 -7.68 -12.20
CA TYR A 157 1.66 -8.05 -10.90
C TYR A 157 1.63 -9.57 -10.69
N PRO A 158 1.22 -10.40 -11.67
CA PRO A 158 1.42 -11.85 -11.59
C PRO A 158 2.88 -12.25 -11.38
N ALA A 159 3.83 -11.63 -12.08
CA ALA A 159 5.26 -11.92 -11.90
C ALA A 159 5.74 -11.59 -10.46
N ILE A 160 5.25 -10.51 -9.87
CA ILE A 160 5.52 -10.15 -8.47
C ILE A 160 4.95 -11.22 -7.53
N LEU A 161 3.66 -11.56 -7.66
CA LEU A 161 3.01 -12.58 -6.84
C LEU A 161 3.70 -13.94 -6.97
N PHE A 162 4.07 -14.33 -8.20
CA PHE A 162 4.76 -15.58 -8.50
C PHE A 162 6.12 -15.64 -7.80
N THR A 163 6.88 -14.54 -7.87
CA THR A 163 8.16 -14.43 -7.17
C THR A 163 7.97 -14.51 -5.66
N GLN A 164 6.93 -13.87 -5.11
CA GLN A 164 6.61 -13.91 -3.68
C GLN A 164 6.25 -15.31 -3.19
N VAL A 165 5.47 -16.08 -3.96
CA VAL A 165 5.22 -17.49 -3.64
C VAL A 165 6.52 -18.30 -3.69
N SER A 166 7.38 -18.08 -4.68
CA SER A 166 8.69 -18.77 -4.73
C SER A 166 9.59 -18.48 -3.53
N LEU A 167 9.40 -17.32 -2.87
CA LEU A 167 10.11 -16.94 -1.63
C LEU A 167 9.58 -17.68 -0.40
N LEU A 168 8.31 -18.08 -0.39
CA LEU A 168 7.72 -18.85 0.71
C LEU A 168 7.97 -20.36 0.57
N TYR A 169 8.18 -20.85 -0.65
CA TYR A 169 8.39 -22.27 -0.94
C TYR A 169 9.75 -22.47 -1.60
N GLU A 170 10.83 -22.37 -0.82
CA GLU A 170 12.20 -22.48 -1.32
C GLU A 170 12.52 -23.85 -1.93
N ASP A 171 11.84 -24.91 -1.49
CA ASP A 171 11.98 -26.27 -2.01
C ASP A 171 11.33 -26.46 -3.40
N GLU A 172 10.48 -25.52 -3.84
CA GLU A 172 9.89 -25.50 -5.19
C GLU A 172 10.86 -24.91 -6.21
N VAL A 173 11.95 -25.65 -6.46
CA VAL A 173 13.10 -25.18 -7.25
C VAL A 173 12.71 -24.70 -8.64
N LEU A 174 11.81 -25.40 -9.36
CA LEU A 174 11.36 -24.99 -10.69
C LEU A 174 10.62 -23.64 -10.65
N LEU A 175 9.79 -23.42 -9.62
CA LEU A 175 9.10 -22.15 -9.42
C LEU A 175 10.12 -21.02 -9.23
N ARG A 176 11.16 -21.27 -8.43
CA ARG A 176 12.25 -20.31 -8.21
C ARG A 176 13.03 -20.00 -9.49
N GLU A 177 13.36 -21.02 -10.28
CA GLU A 177 14.06 -20.87 -11.56
C GLU A 177 13.25 -20.05 -12.57
N ASN A 178 11.95 -20.33 -12.67
CA ASN A 178 11.03 -19.59 -13.55
C ASN A 178 10.85 -18.13 -13.09
N ALA A 179 10.83 -17.87 -11.78
CA ALA A 179 10.79 -16.51 -11.23
C ALA A 179 12.07 -15.73 -11.57
N LEU A 180 13.25 -16.31 -11.37
CA LEU A 180 14.53 -15.70 -11.74
C LEU A 180 14.64 -15.45 -13.25
N THR A 181 14.16 -16.39 -14.07
CA THR A 181 14.11 -16.23 -15.52
C THR A 181 13.20 -15.08 -15.93
N THR A 182 12.02 -14.96 -15.30
CA THR A 182 11.09 -13.85 -15.52
C THR A 182 11.73 -12.51 -15.13
N ILE A 183 12.46 -12.46 -14.01
CA ILE A 183 13.19 -11.26 -13.58
C ILE A 183 14.26 -10.86 -14.62
N GLU A 184 15.01 -11.83 -15.17
CA GLU A 184 15.99 -11.54 -16.23
C GLU A 184 15.31 -10.97 -17.48
N SER A 185 14.18 -11.54 -17.91
CA SER A 185 13.40 -11.01 -19.05
C SER A 185 12.93 -9.58 -18.79
N TRP A 186 12.43 -9.28 -17.59
CA TRP A 186 12.06 -7.92 -17.20
C TRP A 186 13.26 -6.96 -17.11
N TYR A 187 14.45 -7.44 -16.77
CA TYR A 187 15.69 -6.65 -16.85
C TYR A 187 16.04 -6.29 -18.30
N GLN A 188 15.83 -7.20 -19.25
CA GLN A 188 16.01 -6.92 -20.68
C GLN A 188 14.97 -5.90 -21.16
N ALA A 189 13.70 -6.03 -20.76
CA ALA A 189 12.65 -5.06 -21.06
C ALA A 189 12.95 -3.67 -20.46
N TYR A 190 13.41 -3.63 -19.20
CA TYR A 190 13.94 -2.44 -18.54
C TYR A 190 15.03 -1.77 -19.38
N THR A 191 16.01 -2.53 -19.88
CA THR A 191 17.10 -1.98 -20.69
C THR A 191 16.57 -1.27 -21.95
N VAL A 192 15.58 -1.86 -22.63
CA VAL A 192 14.94 -1.24 -23.80
C VAL A 192 14.24 0.08 -23.43
N MET A 193 13.44 0.09 -22.37
CA MET A 193 12.68 1.26 -21.91
C MET A 193 13.59 2.37 -21.35
N ASN A 194 14.61 2.00 -20.58
CA ASN A 194 15.57 2.92 -20.00
C ASN A 194 16.40 3.63 -21.09
N ASN A 195 16.78 2.91 -22.16
CA ASN A 195 17.43 3.52 -23.33
C ASN A 195 16.55 4.56 -24.04
N GLN A 196 15.22 4.45 -23.92
CA GLN A 196 14.25 5.44 -24.40
C GLN A 196 13.95 6.52 -23.33
N ASN A 197 14.53 6.38 -22.13
CA ASN A 197 14.27 7.22 -20.96
C ASN A 197 12.76 7.40 -20.66
N ASN A 198 12.00 6.33 -20.85
CA ASN A 198 10.55 6.35 -20.71
C ASN A 198 10.00 4.99 -20.25
N TYR A 199 8.97 5.01 -19.40
CA TYR A 199 8.23 3.82 -18.96
C TYR A 199 6.71 3.97 -19.16
N ASP A 200 6.28 5.12 -19.70
CA ASP A 200 4.88 5.43 -19.97
C ASP A 200 4.38 4.70 -21.23
N TYR A 201 4.04 3.41 -21.10
CA TYR A 201 3.54 2.53 -22.16
C TYR A 201 2.30 1.75 -21.70
N THR A 202 1.52 1.22 -22.63
CA THR A 202 0.37 0.36 -22.30
C THR A 202 0.83 -1.03 -21.88
N GLY A 203 1.84 -1.59 -22.56
CA GLY A 203 2.34 -2.93 -22.34
C GLY A 203 3.70 -3.16 -23.01
N PHE A 204 4.25 -4.37 -22.85
CA PHE A 204 5.54 -4.77 -23.42
C PHE A 204 5.40 -6.12 -24.12
N ASN A 205 5.80 -6.20 -25.39
CA ASN A 205 5.78 -7.43 -26.17
C ASN A 205 7.16 -8.11 -26.07
N PHE A 206 7.21 -9.28 -25.46
CA PHE A 206 8.44 -10.05 -25.25
C PHE A 206 8.89 -10.84 -26.50
N GLN A 207 7.99 -11.14 -27.44
CA GLN A 207 8.38 -11.74 -28.72
C GLN A 207 9.17 -10.77 -29.60
N THR A 208 8.76 -9.49 -29.61
CA THR A 208 9.45 -8.44 -30.39
C THR A 208 10.46 -7.64 -29.56
N MET A 209 10.47 -7.83 -28.23
CA MET A 209 11.24 -7.06 -27.27
C MET A 209 11.01 -5.55 -27.39
N GLN A 210 9.75 -5.11 -27.54
CA GLN A 210 9.39 -3.70 -27.68
C GLN A 210 8.21 -3.30 -26.78
N PRO A 211 8.26 -2.12 -26.15
CA PRO A 211 7.09 -1.54 -25.51
C PRO A 211 6.10 -1.03 -26.57
N TYR A 212 4.82 -0.94 -26.24
CA TYR A 212 3.79 -0.41 -27.14
C TYR A 212 2.77 0.48 -26.43
N LYS A 213 2.09 1.32 -27.22
CA LYS A 213 0.94 2.11 -26.79
C LYS A 213 -0.29 1.70 -27.61
N ASN A 214 -1.43 1.52 -26.95
CA ASN A 214 -2.71 1.23 -27.62
C ASN A 214 -3.50 2.51 -28.00
N ASN A 215 -2.97 3.70 -27.67
CA ASN A 215 -3.60 5.01 -27.86
C ASN A 215 -4.89 5.24 -27.05
N ILE A 216 -5.15 4.44 -26.01
CA ILE A 216 -6.28 4.61 -25.09
C ILE A 216 -5.77 4.99 -23.69
N TRP A 217 -4.78 4.26 -23.16
CA TRP A 217 -4.14 4.57 -21.88
C TRP A 217 -2.68 4.12 -21.86
N THR A 218 -1.95 4.50 -20.82
CA THR A 218 -0.60 4.04 -20.49
C THR A 218 -0.49 3.69 -19.01
N GLU A 219 0.58 2.99 -18.63
CA GLU A 219 0.79 2.42 -17.29
C GLU A 219 2.21 2.74 -16.77
N PRO A 220 2.51 4.02 -16.51
CA PRO A 220 3.84 4.45 -16.08
C PRO A 220 4.24 3.93 -14.69
N ASP A 221 3.28 3.52 -13.85
CA ASP A 221 3.56 2.83 -12.58
C ASP A 221 4.20 1.44 -12.76
N SER A 222 4.24 0.92 -14.00
CA SER A 222 5.05 -0.24 -14.36
C SER A 222 6.52 -0.12 -13.98
N ALA A 223 7.09 1.10 -13.98
CA ALA A 223 8.45 1.33 -13.50
C ALA A 223 8.62 0.88 -12.04
N VAL A 224 7.62 1.06 -11.18
CA VAL A 224 7.66 0.62 -9.77
C VAL A 224 7.62 -0.90 -9.68
N GLY A 225 6.75 -1.53 -10.47
CA GLY A 225 6.67 -2.99 -10.50
C GLY A 225 7.95 -3.65 -11.02
N ILE A 226 8.57 -3.06 -12.06
CA ILE A 226 9.91 -3.45 -12.53
C ILE A 226 10.93 -3.25 -11.42
N SER A 227 10.91 -2.10 -10.72
CA SER A 227 11.83 -1.86 -9.59
C SER A 227 11.78 -2.96 -8.55
N LEU A 228 10.57 -3.42 -8.18
CA LEU A 228 10.41 -4.51 -7.21
C LEU A 228 10.97 -5.84 -7.72
N LEU A 229 10.71 -6.19 -8.98
CA LEU A 229 11.29 -7.40 -9.58
C LEU A 229 12.82 -7.33 -9.63
N MET A 230 13.38 -6.16 -9.96
CA MET A 230 14.82 -5.94 -9.92
C MET A 230 15.36 -6.03 -8.49
N TYR A 231 14.65 -5.51 -7.50
CA TYR A 231 15.02 -5.66 -6.10
C TYR A 231 15.07 -7.13 -5.68
N TYR A 232 14.06 -7.91 -6.05
CA TYR A 232 14.06 -9.37 -5.83
C TYR A 232 15.24 -10.04 -6.54
N GLY A 233 15.51 -9.67 -7.80
CA GLY A 233 16.68 -10.16 -8.53
C GLY A 233 18.00 -9.87 -7.82
N TYR A 234 18.15 -8.66 -7.27
CA TYR A 234 19.33 -8.28 -6.48
C TYR A 234 19.45 -9.14 -5.22
N GLN A 235 18.39 -9.24 -4.43
CA GLN A 235 18.42 -10.01 -3.17
C GLN A 235 18.72 -11.50 -3.41
N LEU A 236 18.23 -12.07 -4.52
CA LEU A 236 18.41 -13.49 -4.83
C LEU A 236 19.73 -13.85 -5.49
N THR A 237 20.43 -12.88 -6.08
CA THR A 237 21.63 -13.17 -6.89
C THR A 237 22.85 -12.34 -6.51
N ALA A 238 22.68 -11.33 -5.65
CA ALA A 238 23.67 -10.28 -5.35
C ALA A 238 24.23 -9.56 -6.61
N ASN A 239 23.55 -9.64 -7.76
CA ASN A 239 24.02 -9.03 -9.00
C ASN A 239 23.63 -7.54 -9.06
N GLU A 240 24.63 -6.66 -8.98
CA GLU A 240 24.48 -5.20 -8.94
C GLU A 240 23.76 -4.59 -10.16
N LYS A 241 23.66 -5.32 -11.30
CA LYS A 241 22.87 -4.85 -12.46
C LYS A 241 21.40 -4.62 -12.07
N TYR A 242 20.86 -5.49 -11.22
CA TYR A 242 19.48 -5.42 -10.79
C TYR A 242 19.27 -4.28 -9.80
N LYS A 243 20.18 -4.08 -8.84
CA LYS A 243 20.14 -2.93 -7.93
C LYS A 243 20.17 -1.60 -8.69
N THR A 244 21.03 -1.49 -9.70
CA THR A 244 21.09 -0.30 -10.56
C THR A 244 19.74 -0.06 -11.26
N ALA A 245 19.17 -1.09 -11.88
CA ALA A 245 17.86 -1.00 -12.54
C ALA A 245 16.71 -0.65 -11.57
N ALA A 246 16.75 -1.19 -10.35
CA ALA A 246 15.79 -0.90 -9.30
C ALA A 246 15.79 0.59 -8.91
N ILE A 247 16.98 1.18 -8.77
CA ILE A 247 17.16 2.61 -8.44
C ILE A 247 16.76 3.50 -9.62
N ASP A 248 17.13 3.14 -10.85
CA ASP A 248 16.86 3.93 -12.05
C ASP A 248 15.35 4.09 -12.32
N THR A 249 14.60 2.99 -12.18
CA THR A 249 13.14 2.97 -12.34
C THR A 249 12.42 3.77 -11.25
N MET A 250 12.84 3.65 -9.98
CA MET A 250 12.31 4.49 -8.90
C MET A 250 12.68 5.97 -9.08
N THR A 251 13.86 6.26 -9.62
CA THR A 251 14.27 7.63 -9.95
C THR A 251 13.39 8.25 -11.03
N TYR A 252 12.98 7.47 -12.02
CA TYR A 252 12.00 7.94 -13.01
C TYR A 252 10.69 8.38 -12.33
N ILE A 253 10.15 7.57 -11.42
CA ILE A 253 8.87 7.85 -10.73
C ILE A 253 8.99 9.01 -9.74
N ASP A 254 10.08 9.08 -8.98
CA ASP A 254 10.23 10.10 -7.95
C ASP A 254 10.64 11.47 -8.52
N LYS A 255 11.51 11.49 -9.54
CA LYS A 255 12.16 12.72 -10.01
C LYS A 255 11.77 13.16 -11.43
N LYS A 256 11.36 12.24 -12.32
CA LYS A 256 11.13 12.57 -13.75
C LYS A 256 9.64 12.62 -14.12
N TYR A 257 8.84 11.68 -13.64
CA TYR A 257 7.41 11.62 -13.95
C TYR A 257 6.66 12.75 -13.22
N SER A 258 5.88 13.52 -13.98
CA SER A 258 5.10 14.65 -13.46
C SER A 258 3.66 14.20 -13.18
N GLY A 259 3.22 14.34 -11.92
CA GLY A 259 1.90 13.88 -11.46
C GLY A 259 1.91 12.44 -10.96
N SER A 260 0.72 11.86 -10.72
CA SER A 260 0.60 10.48 -10.25
C SER A 260 0.58 9.50 -11.44
N PRO A 261 1.51 8.53 -11.50
CA PRO A 261 1.56 7.52 -12.55
C PRO A 261 0.64 6.32 -12.30
N MET A 262 -0.19 6.35 -11.25
CA MET A 262 -0.91 5.17 -10.75
C MET A 262 -1.98 4.69 -11.73
N TYR A 263 -1.86 3.49 -12.26
CA TYR A 263 -2.91 2.90 -13.10
C TYR A 263 -3.80 1.94 -12.30
N GLU A 264 -3.20 1.04 -11.52
CA GLU A 264 -3.93 0.02 -10.76
C GLU A 264 -3.33 -0.20 -9.36
N ILE A 265 -2.30 -1.05 -9.27
CA ILE A 265 -1.73 -1.55 -8.00
C ILE A 265 -0.22 -1.33 -7.86
N LEU A 266 0.52 -1.22 -8.96
CA LEU A 266 1.99 -1.27 -8.93
C LEU A 266 2.61 -0.09 -8.16
N LEU A 267 1.98 1.09 -8.21
CA LEU A 267 2.47 2.26 -7.46
C LEU A 267 2.39 2.06 -5.94
N TYR A 268 1.55 1.14 -5.43
CA TYR A 268 1.44 0.90 -3.98
C TYR A 268 2.77 0.45 -3.37
N PHE A 269 3.66 -0.18 -4.15
CA PHE A 269 4.98 -0.57 -3.68
C PHE A 269 5.97 0.61 -3.54
N ALA A 270 5.69 1.77 -4.14
CA ALA A 270 6.66 2.86 -4.23
C ALA A 270 7.06 3.47 -2.87
N PRO A 271 6.13 3.76 -1.93
CA PRO A 271 6.51 4.27 -0.61
C PRO A 271 7.43 3.30 0.14
N TYR A 272 7.11 2.00 0.10
CA TYR A 272 7.91 0.93 0.71
C TYR A 272 9.30 0.84 0.07
N LEU A 273 9.39 0.75 -1.26
CA LEU A 273 10.68 0.68 -1.96
C LEU A 273 11.53 1.92 -1.73
N ALA A 274 10.94 3.11 -1.70
CA ALA A 274 11.65 4.34 -1.41
C ALA A 274 12.23 4.35 0.00
N ALA A 275 11.43 4.02 1.01
CA ALA A 275 11.90 3.94 2.40
C ALA A 275 13.03 2.91 2.53
N ARG A 276 12.86 1.75 1.89
CA ARG A 276 13.85 0.68 1.90
C ARG A 276 15.14 1.05 1.19
N TYR A 277 15.09 1.63 -0.01
CA TYR A 277 16.29 2.03 -0.76
C TYR A 277 17.02 3.20 -0.09
N ASN A 278 16.30 4.11 0.58
CA ASN A 278 16.95 5.16 1.36
C ASN A 278 17.79 4.56 2.50
N GLN A 279 17.34 3.46 3.10
CA GLN A 279 18.10 2.74 4.12
C GLN A 279 19.22 1.86 3.54
N GLU A 280 18.92 1.05 2.51
CA GLU A 280 19.84 0.02 2.00
C GLU A 280 20.85 0.55 0.98
N PHE A 281 20.46 1.53 0.16
CA PHE A 281 21.21 2.01 -1.00
C PHE A 281 21.64 3.48 -0.89
N ASP A 282 21.43 4.12 0.27
CA ASP A 282 21.76 5.53 0.55
C ASP A 282 21.14 6.49 -0.49
N THR A 283 19.93 6.17 -0.96
CA THR A 283 19.14 7.05 -1.84
C THR A 283 18.40 8.13 -1.04
N ASN A 284 17.78 9.09 -1.74
CA ASN A 284 17.01 10.18 -1.15
C ASN A 284 15.63 10.34 -1.82
N PHE A 285 14.91 9.23 -1.98
CA PHE A 285 13.55 9.21 -2.51
C PHE A 285 12.57 9.86 -1.53
N ASP A 286 11.59 10.59 -2.07
CA ASP A 286 10.60 11.29 -1.27
C ASP A 286 9.42 10.39 -0.90
N VAL A 287 9.53 9.70 0.24
CA VAL A 287 8.50 8.78 0.74
C VAL A 287 7.14 9.49 0.91
N ASN A 288 7.12 10.74 1.39
CA ASN A 288 5.87 11.49 1.56
C ASN A 288 5.20 11.78 0.21
N ARG A 289 5.98 12.23 -0.78
CA ARG A 289 5.48 12.45 -2.14
C ARG A 289 4.90 11.17 -2.72
N LEU A 290 5.57 10.03 -2.55
CA LEU A 290 5.12 8.75 -3.10
C LEU A 290 3.81 8.27 -2.44
N PHE A 291 3.64 8.44 -1.12
CA PHE A 291 2.32 8.25 -0.49
C PHE A 291 1.25 9.15 -1.10
N ASN A 292 1.57 10.43 -1.32
CA ASN A 292 0.64 11.38 -1.91
C ASN A 292 0.27 11.02 -3.36
N LEU A 293 1.21 10.48 -4.16
CA LEU A 293 0.90 10.00 -5.51
C LEU A 293 -0.09 8.82 -5.49
N VAL A 294 0.00 7.95 -4.48
CA VAL A 294 -0.92 6.83 -4.30
C VAL A 294 -2.30 7.30 -3.81
N PHE A 295 -2.35 8.17 -2.81
CA PHE A 295 -3.60 8.44 -2.10
C PHE A 295 -4.46 9.59 -2.67
N ASN A 296 -3.87 10.56 -3.37
CA ASN A 296 -4.58 11.82 -3.66
C ASN A 296 -5.72 11.74 -4.68
N GLY A 297 -5.90 10.62 -5.39
CA GLY A 297 -6.99 10.50 -6.37
C GLY A 297 -6.75 11.27 -7.67
N ASN A 298 -5.52 11.71 -7.93
CA ASN A 298 -5.14 12.55 -9.06
C ASN A 298 -4.25 11.82 -10.08
N SER A 299 -4.43 10.50 -10.19
CA SER A 299 -3.81 9.69 -11.23
C SER A 299 -4.05 10.29 -12.62
N ILE A 300 -2.97 10.36 -13.40
CA ILE A 300 -3.00 10.77 -14.81
C ILE A 300 -3.55 9.65 -15.70
N PRO A 301 -3.01 8.41 -15.66
CA PRO A 301 -3.47 7.37 -16.59
C PRO A 301 -4.87 6.85 -16.26
N ARG A 302 -5.32 6.98 -15.01
CA ARG A 302 -6.64 6.56 -14.55
C ARG A 302 -7.25 7.59 -13.61
N GLY A 303 -7.85 8.63 -14.19
CA GLY A 303 -8.44 9.76 -13.45
C GLY A 303 -9.30 9.31 -12.27
N GLY A 304 -9.04 9.90 -11.09
CA GLY A 304 -9.74 9.57 -9.85
C GLY A 304 -9.13 8.43 -9.04
N TRP A 305 -8.25 7.60 -9.61
CA TRP A 305 -7.69 6.47 -8.85
C TRP A 305 -6.87 6.96 -7.65
N GLY A 306 -7.17 6.45 -6.45
CA GLY A 306 -6.57 6.82 -5.17
C GLY A 306 -7.36 6.35 -3.95
N MET A 307 -7.14 7.03 -2.81
CA MET A 307 -7.80 6.71 -1.54
C MET A 307 -9.10 7.50 -1.39
N LEU A 308 -10.17 6.78 -1.09
CA LEU A 308 -11.47 7.35 -0.78
C LEU A 308 -11.44 8.04 0.59
N ASN A 309 -12.19 9.12 0.71
CA ASN A 309 -12.42 9.84 1.95
C ASN A 309 -13.83 10.44 1.95
N ASP A 310 -14.83 9.58 2.09
CA ASP A 310 -16.25 9.94 1.98
C ASP A 310 -17.11 9.00 2.85
N ASN A 311 -18.40 9.31 2.92
CA ASN A 311 -19.44 8.48 3.53
C ASN A 311 -20.62 8.34 2.56
N TYR A 312 -20.98 7.11 2.24
CA TYR A 312 -22.09 6.79 1.35
C TYR A 312 -23.32 6.43 2.19
N ASN A 313 -24.11 7.43 2.60
CA ASN A 313 -25.37 7.20 3.31
C ASN A 313 -25.26 6.30 4.56
N GLY A 314 -24.28 6.60 5.42
CA GLY A 314 -23.97 5.83 6.63
C GLY A 314 -22.82 4.83 6.48
N PHE A 315 -22.40 4.53 5.25
CA PHE A 315 -21.28 3.63 4.96
C PHE A 315 -19.99 4.43 4.81
N ALA A 316 -19.13 4.39 5.83
CA ALA A 316 -17.82 5.02 5.75
C ALA A 316 -16.94 4.28 4.74
N VAL A 317 -16.36 5.01 3.78
CA VAL A 317 -15.42 4.45 2.79
C VAL A 317 -14.03 5.08 2.90
N SER A 318 -13.82 5.98 3.87
CA SER A 318 -12.50 6.55 4.13
C SER A 318 -11.45 5.46 4.35
N GLY A 319 -10.30 5.59 3.69
CA GLY A 319 -9.21 4.62 3.78
C GLY A 319 -9.25 3.48 2.77
N LEU A 320 -10.41 3.22 2.14
CA LEU A 320 -10.51 2.26 1.04
C LEU A 320 -9.84 2.81 -0.23
N MET A 321 -9.38 1.91 -1.08
CA MET A 321 -8.69 2.23 -2.34
C MET A 321 -9.62 2.01 -3.53
N GLY A 322 -9.51 2.82 -4.57
CA GLY A 322 -10.31 2.72 -5.79
C GLY A 322 -10.31 4.03 -6.56
N SER A 323 -11.47 4.48 -7.06
CA SER A 323 -11.63 5.77 -7.74
C SER A 323 -12.44 6.76 -6.90
N ILE A 324 -12.00 8.01 -6.81
CA ILE A 324 -12.75 9.09 -6.14
C ILE A 324 -13.75 9.78 -7.07
N THR A 325 -13.75 9.45 -8.37
CA THR A 325 -14.61 10.11 -9.37
C THR A 325 -15.53 9.16 -10.14
N ASP A 326 -15.20 7.87 -10.23
CA ASP A 326 -16.02 6.88 -10.96
C ASP A 326 -17.40 6.72 -10.31
N GLY A 327 -18.48 7.07 -11.02
CA GLY A 327 -19.83 7.12 -10.47
C GLY A 327 -19.96 8.09 -9.27
N GLY A 328 -19.05 9.06 -9.14
CA GLY A 328 -18.92 9.92 -7.95
C GLY A 328 -18.12 9.30 -6.79
N GLY A 329 -17.63 8.07 -6.96
CA GLY A 329 -16.73 7.33 -6.09
C GLY A 329 -16.95 5.82 -6.17
N TYR A 330 -15.87 5.04 -6.22
CA TYR A 330 -15.85 3.58 -6.33
C TYR A 330 -14.73 3.01 -5.45
N ALA A 331 -15.08 2.29 -4.38
CA ALA A 331 -14.10 1.54 -3.61
C ALA A 331 -13.94 0.14 -4.22
N PHE A 332 -12.71 -0.31 -4.43
CA PHE A 332 -12.39 -1.61 -5.02
C PHE A 332 -11.75 -2.53 -3.96
N SER A 333 -12.31 -3.72 -3.77
CA SER A 333 -11.94 -4.63 -2.69
C SER A 333 -10.51 -5.18 -2.82
N MET A 334 -10.11 -5.70 -3.98
CA MET A 334 -8.72 -6.17 -4.21
C MET A 334 -7.70 -5.08 -3.89
N ASN A 335 -7.86 -3.88 -4.46
CA ASN A 335 -6.93 -2.77 -4.20
C ASN A 335 -6.88 -2.39 -2.73
N SER A 336 -8.01 -2.43 -2.03
CA SER A 336 -8.06 -2.12 -0.60
C SER A 336 -7.32 -3.17 0.22
N PHE A 337 -7.54 -4.46 -0.04
CA PHE A 337 -6.89 -5.55 0.69
C PHE A 337 -5.38 -5.58 0.43
N ALA A 338 -4.98 -5.51 -0.85
CA ALA A 338 -3.58 -5.54 -1.25
C ALA A 338 -2.81 -4.28 -0.80
N ALA A 339 -3.42 -3.08 -0.85
CA ALA A 339 -2.77 -1.84 -0.42
C ALA A 339 -2.29 -1.91 1.02
N ALA A 340 -3.10 -2.44 1.95
CA ALA A 340 -2.71 -2.59 3.35
C ALA A 340 -1.47 -3.49 3.48
N PHE A 341 -1.49 -4.66 2.85
CA PHE A 341 -0.39 -5.62 2.85
C PHE A 341 0.89 -5.06 2.24
N ILE A 342 0.76 -4.27 1.18
CA ILE A 342 1.91 -3.69 0.48
C ILE A 342 2.51 -2.53 1.28
N MET A 343 1.69 -1.58 1.74
CA MET A 343 2.19 -0.30 2.26
C MET A 343 2.42 -0.27 3.77
N ALA A 344 1.80 -1.15 4.58
CA ALA A 344 1.98 -1.15 6.03
C ALA A 344 3.46 -1.19 6.44
N LYS A 345 4.24 -2.09 5.83
CA LYS A 345 5.69 -2.26 6.08
C LYS A 345 6.55 -1.05 5.73
N THR A 346 6.04 -0.03 5.04
CA THR A 346 6.79 1.22 4.79
C THR A 346 7.30 1.83 6.10
N VAL A 347 6.48 1.82 7.16
CA VAL A 347 6.85 2.47 8.43
C VAL A 347 7.92 1.71 9.21
N LYS A 348 8.20 0.46 8.82
CA LYS A 348 9.34 -0.29 9.35
C LYS A 348 10.67 0.35 8.95
N TYR A 349 10.73 0.92 7.75
CA TYR A 349 11.92 1.56 7.19
C TYR A 349 11.90 3.09 7.34
N ASP A 350 10.71 3.69 7.46
CA ASP A 350 10.54 5.11 7.73
C ASP A 350 9.50 5.37 8.83
N THR A 351 9.96 5.34 10.08
CA THR A 351 9.08 5.39 11.26
C THR A 351 8.41 6.76 11.46
N ARG A 352 8.79 7.78 10.68
CA ARG A 352 8.14 9.09 10.69
C ARG A 352 6.67 9.00 10.29
N PHE A 353 6.26 8.00 9.51
CA PHE A 353 4.87 7.86 9.05
C PHE A 353 4.01 6.93 9.93
N ALA A 354 4.54 6.40 11.03
CA ALA A 354 3.90 5.38 11.86
C ALA A 354 2.44 5.71 12.25
N SER A 355 2.19 6.94 12.71
CA SER A 355 0.85 7.36 13.18
C SER A 355 -0.14 7.60 12.05
N SER A 356 0.32 8.22 10.95
CA SER A 356 -0.52 8.40 9.76
C SER A 356 -0.94 7.06 9.16
N VAL A 357 0.01 6.12 9.02
CA VAL A 357 -0.28 4.78 8.50
C VAL A 357 -1.14 3.98 9.48
N GLY A 358 -0.89 4.06 10.79
CA GLY A 358 -1.72 3.40 11.81
C GLY A 358 -3.18 3.87 11.78
N LYS A 359 -3.41 5.19 11.65
CA LYS A 359 -4.74 5.78 11.44
C LYS A 359 -5.41 5.26 10.17
N TRP A 360 -4.67 5.23 9.06
CA TRP A 360 -5.18 4.73 7.78
C TRP A 360 -5.56 3.26 7.83
N LEU A 361 -4.69 2.41 8.38
CA LEU A 361 -4.95 0.97 8.48
C LEU A 361 -6.19 0.68 9.33
N ASN A 362 -6.42 1.43 10.42
CA ASN A 362 -7.65 1.34 11.22
C ASN A 362 -8.93 1.66 10.41
N HIS A 363 -8.88 2.70 9.58
CA HIS A 363 -10.00 3.06 8.71
C HIS A 363 -10.23 2.00 7.64
N LEU A 364 -9.15 1.57 6.97
CA LEU A 364 -9.18 0.57 5.90
C LEU A 364 -9.77 -0.74 6.41
N ILE A 365 -9.20 -1.34 7.46
CA ILE A 365 -9.64 -2.66 7.95
C ILE A 365 -11.10 -2.66 8.42
N SER A 366 -11.53 -1.59 9.09
CA SER A 366 -12.92 -1.46 9.53
C SER A 366 -13.86 -1.35 8.33
N ASN A 367 -13.56 -0.46 7.38
CA ASN A 367 -14.46 -0.19 6.25
C ASN A 367 -14.43 -1.31 5.20
N SER A 368 -13.38 -2.13 5.17
CA SER A 368 -13.27 -3.31 4.30
C SER A 368 -14.37 -4.35 4.54
N ARG A 369 -15.01 -4.37 5.72
CA ARG A 369 -16.13 -5.30 5.98
C ARG A 369 -17.33 -5.04 5.06
N TYR A 370 -17.52 -3.81 4.59
CA TYR A 370 -18.64 -3.45 3.72
C TYR A 370 -18.56 -4.10 2.33
N PHE A 371 -17.42 -4.67 1.93
CA PHE A 371 -17.36 -5.41 0.67
C PHE A 371 -18.12 -6.73 0.71
N PHE A 372 -18.47 -7.24 1.89
CA PHE A 372 -19.12 -8.54 2.01
C PHE A 372 -20.65 -8.44 2.08
N PRO A 373 -21.38 -9.44 1.56
CA PRO A 373 -22.85 -9.42 1.49
C PRO A 373 -23.54 -9.31 2.85
N ASP A 374 -22.92 -9.79 3.93
CA ASP A 374 -23.45 -9.68 5.28
C ASP A 374 -23.51 -8.23 5.81
N TYR A 375 -22.85 -7.29 5.13
CA TYR A 375 -22.88 -5.86 5.45
C TYR A 375 -23.55 -5.01 4.38
N ALA A 376 -23.92 -5.61 3.26
CA ALA A 376 -24.68 -4.95 2.22
C ALA A 376 -26.19 -5.00 2.56
N LYS A 377 -26.97 -4.07 2.01
CA LYS A 377 -28.43 -4.07 2.15
C LYS A 377 -28.99 -4.55 0.83
N ASP A 378 -29.85 -5.57 0.85
CA ASP A 378 -30.33 -6.24 -0.35
C ASP A 378 -30.75 -5.28 -1.48
N GLU A 379 -31.53 -4.24 -1.18
CA GLU A 379 -31.99 -3.26 -2.19
C GLU A 379 -30.90 -2.36 -2.80
N ASN A 380 -29.68 -2.41 -2.29
CA ASN A 380 -28.52 -1.62 -2.70
C ASN A 380 -27.44 -2.47 -3.42
N GLU A 381 -27.75 -3.69 -3.81
CA GLU A 381 -26.80 -4.63 -4.40
C GLU A 381 -27.21 -5.00 -5.82
N THR A 382 -26.24 -5.13 -6.72
CA THR A 382 -26.47 -5.57 -8.11
C THR A 382 -27.21 -6.89 -8.18
N MET A 383 -26.89 -7.81 -7.27
CA MET A 383 -27.34 -9.18 -7.36
C MET A 383 -28.79 -9.39 -6.95
N TYR A 384 -29.35 -8.56 -6.08
CA TYR A 384 -30.75 -8.65 -5.72
C TYR A 384 -31.69 -8.10 -6.79
N LEU A 385 -31.18 -7.31 -7.74
CA LEU A 385 -31.96 -6.75 -8.85
C LEU A 385 -31.64 -7.41 -10.20
N SER A 386 -30.73 -8.39 -10.24
CA SER A 386 -30.35 -9.08 -11.47
C SER A 386 -31.29 -10.24 -11.80
N GLU A 387 -31.25 -10.68 -13.06
CA GLU A 387 -31.94 -11.90 -13.51
C GLU A 387 -31.41 -13.19 -12.84
N PHE A 388 -30.24 -13.11 -12.19
CA PHE A 388 -29.61 -14.21 -11.46
C PHE A 388 -29.84 -14.14 -9.94
N SER A 389 -30.73 -13.27 -9.45
CA SER A 389 -30.96 -13.05 -8.01
C SER A 389 -31.23 -14.32 -7.21
N GLU A 390 -32.11 -15.21 -7.69
CA GLU A 390 -32.40 -16.48 -7.00
C GLU A 390 -31.16 -17.38 -6.89
N ASP A 391 -30.34 -17.41 -7.92
CA ASP A 391 -29.15 -18.25 -7.99
C ASP A 391 -28.01 -17.68 -7.14
N THR A 392 -27.87 -16.35 -7.12
CA THR A 392 -26.98 -15.63 -6.19
C THR A 392 -27.36 -15.90 -4.74
N ILE A 393 -28.65 -15.84 -4.37
CA ILE A 393 -29.10 -16.10 -3.00
C ILE A 393 -28.73 -17.53 -2.59
N LYS A 394 -29.01 -18.53 -3.44
CA LYS A 394 -28.63 -19.94 -3.20
C LYS A 394 -27.11 -20.09 -3.02
N PHE A 395 -26.31 -19.39 -3.83
CA PHE A 395 -24.86 -19.41 -3.71
C PHE A 395 -24.41 -18.81 -2.37
N ASN A 396 -24.91 -17.63 -1.99
CA ASN A 396 -24.52 -16.96 -0.74
C ASN A 396 -24.94 -17.75 0.50
N ASP A 397 -26.08 -18.44 0.47
CA ASP A 397 -26.51 -19.33 1.55
C ASP A 397 -25.50 -20.49 1.74
N LEU A 398 -24.99 -21.05 0.64
CA LEU A 398 -23.95 -22.09 0.67
C LEU A 398 -22.58 -21.53 1.08
N ALA A 399 -22.25 -20.34 0.57
CA ALA A 399 -20.96 -19.68 0.75
C ALA A 399 -20.89 -18.84 2.03
N ASN A 400 -21.96 -18.75 2.82
CA ASN A 400 -22.03 -18.01 4.07
C ASN A 400 -21.40 -16.59 3.99
N ASN A 401 -21.71 -15.86 2.92
CA ASN A 401 -21.23 -14.48 2.65
C ASN A 401 -19.69 -14.32 2.65
N ILE A 402 -18.93 -15.38 2.35
CA ILE A 402 -17.46 -15.35 2.37
C ILE A 402 -16.88 -14.53 1.21
N PHE A 403 -17.58 -14.40 0.09
CA PHE A 403 -17.07 -13.73 -1.11
C PHE A 403 -17.39 -12.24 -1.10
N PRO A 404 -16.40 -11.35 -1.26
CA PRO A 404 -16.66 -9.92 -1.37
C PRO A 404 -17.27 -9.61 -2.74
N TYR A 405 -18.09 -8.56 -2.80
CA TYR A 405 -18.35 -7.84 -4.03
C TYR A 405 -17.04 -7.24 -4.57
N GLU A 406 -16.92 -7.12 -5.89
CA GLU A 406 -15.80 -6.42 -6.52
C GLU A 406 -15.62 -5.03 -5.86
N GLY A 407 -16.67 -4.24 -5.77
CA GLY A 407 -16.58 -2.96 -5.11
C GLY A 407 -17.88 -2.33 -4.65
N ILE A 408 -17.75 -1.09 -4.18
CA ILE A 408 -18.82 -0.28 -3.62
C ILE A 408 -18.81 1.07 -4.35
N ARG A 409 -19.82 1.29 -5.18
CA ARG A 409 -20.06 2.55 -5.88
C ARG A 409 -20.84 3.50 -4.97
N LYS A 410 -20.55 4.80 -5.10
CA LYS A 410 -21.31 5.84 -4.40
C LYS A 410 -22.77 5.83 -4.81
N SER A 411 -23.03 5.67 -6.10
CA SER A 411 -24.38 5.53 -6.61
C SER A 411 -24.46 4.53 -7.76
N GLY A 412 -25.61 3.88 -7.84
CA GLY A 412 -25.98 2.92 -8.88
C GLY A 412 -27.46 2.56 -8.71
N SER A 413 -28.19 2.35 -9.81
CA SER A 413 -29.62 2.04 -9.78
C SER A 413 -30.49 2.96 -8.90
N ALA A 414 -30.14 4.25 -8.83
CA ALA A 414 -30.75 5.27 -7.96
C ALA A 414 -30.63 5.01 -6.43
N LYS A 415 -29.69 4.17 -6.02
CA LYS A 415 -29.36 3.84 -4.62
C LYS A 415 -27.97 4.34 -4.23
N THR A 416 -27.75 4.50 -2.92
CA THR A 416 -26.47 4.90 -2.32
C THR A 416 -26.32 4.22 -0.95
N PRO A 417 -25.23 3.45 -0.71
CA PRO A 417 -24.24 3.00 -1.69
C PRO A 417 -24.84 1.99 -2.68
N TRP A 418 -24.04 1.57 -3.67
CA TRP A 418 -24.37 0.48 -4.59
C TRP A 418 -23.24 -0.56 -4.60
N PHE A 419 -23.52 -1.78 -4.16
CA PHE A 419 -22.54 -2.88 -4.12
C PHE A 419 -22.62 -3.68 -5.42
N GLY A 420 -21.48 -3.95 -6.04
CA GLY A 420 -21.41 -4.64 -7.33
C GLY A 420 -20.06 -4.49 -7.99
N GLY A 421 -20.01 -4.55 -9.31
CA GLY A 421 -18.75 -4.47 -10.04
C GLY A 421 -18.90 -4.33 -11.55
N ASP A 422 -17.75 -4.32 -12.19
CA ASP A 422 -17.57 -4.39 -13.63
C ASP A 422 -18.01 -5.72 -14.28
N PRO A 423 -17.94 -6.91 -13.61
CA PRO A 423 -18.24 -8.19 -14.26
C PRO A 423 -19.64 -8.27 -14.85
N THR A 424 -20.66 -7.81 -14.12
CA THR A 424 -22.05 -7.82 -14.62
C THR A 424 -22.33 -6.65 -15.58
N VAL A 425 -21.63 -5.52 -15.43
CA VAL A 425 -21.74 -4.36 -16.33
C VAL A 425 -21.19 -4.70 -17.72
N TYR A 426 -20.08 -5.43 -17.79
CA TYR A 426 -19.43 -5.81 -19.06
C TYR A 426 -19.76 -7.24 -19.52
N GLY A 427 -20.55 -7.99 -18.75
CA GLY A 427 -20.99 -9.34 -19.11
C GLY A 427 -19.89 -10.40 -19.05
N TRP A 428 -18.91 -10.24 -18.16
CA TRP A 428 -17.85 -11.22 -17.93
C TRP A 428 -18.29 -12.37 -17.01
N ALA A 429 -19.25 -12.10 -16.13
CA ALA A 429 -19.80 -13.08 -15.19
C ALA A 429 -21.27 -12.81 -14.89
N GLN A 430 -21.94 -13.83 -14.35
CA GLN A 430 -23.33 -13.76 -13.90
C GLN A 430 -23.47 -13.03 -12.55
N THR A 431 -22.39 -12.92 -11.77
CA THR A 431 -22.39 -12.22 -10.48
C THR A 431 -21.22 -11.24 -10.35
N ASP A 432 -21.32 -10.33 -9.38
CA ASP A 432 -20.21 -9.44 -8.98
C ASP A 432 -19.42 -9.96 -7.76
N PHE A 433 -19.64 -11.22 -7.33
CA PHE A 433 -18.82 -11.81 -6.28
C PHE A 433 -17.44 -12.13 -6.83
N SER A 434 -16.45 -11.45 -6.26
CA SER A 434 -15.09 -11.44 -6.75
C SER A 434 -14.26 -12.50 -6.04
N ILE A 435 -14.02 -13.61 -6.74
CA ILE A 435 -13.03 -14.63 -6.35
C ILE A 435 -11.64 -13.97 -6.38
N TYR A 436 -11.37 -13.21 -7.43
CA TYR A 436 -10.18 -12.37 -7.59
C TYR A 436 -9.86 -11.50 -6.37
N SER A 437 -10.85 -10.79 -5.82
CA SER A 437 -10.64 -9.96 -4.63
C SER A 437 -10.60 -10.80 -3.35
N GLY A 438 -11.40 -11.87 -3.28
CA GLY A 438 -11.35 -12.87 -2.21
C GLY A 438 -9.97 -13.50 -2.04
N ALA A 439 -9.26 -13.71 -3.15
CA ALA A 439 -7.89 -14.21 -3.18
C ALA A 439 -6.87 -13.31 -2.47
N SER A 440 -7.24 -12.07 -2.10
CA SER A 440 -6.39 -11.14 -1.35
C SER A 440 -6.80 -10.96 0.12
N ILE A 441 -7.86 -11.64 0.60
CA ILE A 441 -8.32 -11.50 2.00
C ILE A 441 -7.22 -11.96 2.97
N GLY A 442 -6.48 -13.03 2.64
CA GLY A 442 -5.40 -13.53 3.49
C GLY A 442 -4.25 -12.54 3.64
N MET A 443 -3.93 -11.77 2.60
CA MET A 443 -2.96 -10.68 2.67
C MET A 443 -3.37 -9.60 3.68
N LEU A 444 -4.66 -9.28 3.76
CA LEU A 444 -5.18 -8.34 4.75
C LEU A 444 -5.22 -8.98 6.14
N GLY A 445 -5.79 -10.18 6.24
CA GLY A 445 -6.02 -10.90 7.49
C GLY A 445 -4.74 -11.33 8.21
N SER A 446 -3.61 -11.48 7.50
CA SER A 446 -2.32 -11.82 8.11
C SER A 446 -1.69 -10.66 8.88
N LEU A 447 -2.06 -9.42 8.59
CA LEU A 447 -1.46 -8.23 9.21
C LEU A 447 -1.92 -7.98 10.64
N TYR A 448 -3.18 -8.26 10.95
CA TYR A 448 -3.85 -7.69 12.11
C TYR A 448 -4.06 -8.69 13.24
N GLU A 449 -3.73 -8.25 14.45
CA GLU A 449 -4.16 -8.86 15.68
C GLU A 449 -4.90 -7.80 16.53
N LYS A 450 -6.09 -8.17 17.04
CA LYS A 450 -6.84 -7.32 17.96
C LYS A 450 -6.13 -7.28 19.32
N THR A 451 -6.19 -6.13 19.97
CA THR A 451 -5.75 -6.00 21.37
C THR A 451 -6.95 -5.99 22.31
N ASN A 452 -6.70 -5.84 23.62
CA ASN A 452 -7.74 -5.61 24.61
C ASN A 452 -8.38 -4.21 24.54
N VAL A 453 -7.85 -3.32 23.71
CA VAL A 453 -8.39 -1.98 23.50
C VAL A 453 -8.87 -1.88 22.05
N ASP A 454 -10.18 -1.77 21.84
CA ASP A 454 -10.75 -1.52 20.52
C ASP A 454 -10.08 -0.29 19.88
N GLY A 455 -9.89 -0.29 18.55
CA GLY A 455 -9.20 0.81 17.87
C GLY A 455 -7.68 0.76 17.95
N ILE A 456 -7.09 -0.08 18.82
CA ILE A 456 -5.64 -0.31 18.85
C ILE A 456 -5.35 -1.74 18.36
N LEU A 457 -4.68 -1.82 17.22
CA LEU A 457 -4.32 -3.07 16.56
C LEU A 457 -2.82 -3.31 16.69
N LYS A 458 -2.42 -4.57 16.89
CA LYS A 458 -1.05 -5.02 16.71
C LYS A 458 -0.90 -5.43 15.25
N ILE A 459 -0.16 -4.63 14.49
CA ILE A 459 -0.01 -4.80 13.03
C ILE A 459 1.37 -5.37 12.74
N ASP A 460 1.44 -6.56 12.16
CA ASP A 460 2.69 -7.24 11.81
C ASP A 460 3.34 -6.61 10.56
N LEU A 461 4.48 -5.95 10.76
CA LEU A 461 5.21 -5.26 9.68
C LEU A 461 6.16 -6.20 8.92
N ASN A 462 6.24 -7.48 9.29
CA ASN A 462 7.07 -8.48 8.61
C ASN A 462 6.29 -9.20 7.50
N GLN A 463 4.97 -9.12 7.55
CA GLN A 463 4.10 -9.68 6.52
C GLN A 463 4.37 -9.03 5.16
N GLY A 464 4.71 -9.87 4.18
CA GLY A 464 5.07 -9.43 2.84
C GLY A 464 6.40 -8.69 2.73
N ASP A 465 7.23 -8.73 3.78
CA ASP A 465 8.60 -8.23 3.79
C ASP A 465 9.58 -9.43 3.65
N PHE A 466 9.62 -10.01 2.44
CA PHE A 466 10.25 -11.32 2.19
C PHE A 466 11.78 -11.37 2.35
N PHE A 467 12.45 -10.22 2.32
CA PHE A 467 13.89 -10.11 2.57
C PHE A 467 14.15 -9.42 3.90
N ASN A 468 13.24 -9.64 4.86
CA ASN A 468 13.42 -9.19 6.21
C ASN A 468 14.37 -10.11 6.96
N GLU A 469 15.47 -9.55 7.45
CA GLU A 469 16.34 -10.23 8.40
C GLU A 469 16.10 -9.78 9.86
N GLU A 470 15.24 -8.78 10.09
CA GLU A 470 14.90 -8.25 11.41
C GLU A 470 14.01 -9.21 12.22
N GLU A 471 14.14 -9.11 13.54
CA GLU A 471 13.22 -9.72 14.50
C GLU A 471 11.76 -9.26 14.29
N LYS A 472 10.82 -10.00 14.88
CA LYS A 472 9.38 -9.67 14.82
C LYS A 472 9.15 -8.20 15.19
N THR A 473 8.58 -7.46 14.25
CA THR A 473 8.35 -6.01 14.34
C THR A 473 6.86 -5.67 14.14
N TYR A 474 6.29 -4.89 15.06
CA TYR A 474 4.86 -4.56 15.10
C TYR A 474 4.59 -3.07 15.25
N LEU A 475 3.62 -2.55 14.49
CA LEU A 475 3.06 -1.21 14.68
C LEU A 475 1.85 -1.27 15.62
N LEU A 476 1.78 -0.33 16.56
CA LEU A 476 0.57 -0.04 17.35
C LEU A 476 0.32 1.47 17.33
N TYR A 477 -0.93 1.87 17.08
CA TYR A 477 -1.37 3.26 17.08
C TYR A 477 -2.48 3.45 18.11
N ASN A 478 -2.34 4.45 18.99
CA ASN A 478 -3.39 4.86 19.90
C ASN A 478 -4.23 6.00 19.28
N PRO A 479 -5.47 5.75 18.82
CA PRO A 479 -6.31 6.78 18.21
C PRO A 479 -7.00 7.70 19.23
N TYR A 480 -6.86 7.42 20.54
CA TYR A 480 -7.58 8.13 21.59
C TYR A 480 -6.84 9.39 22.07
N GLU A 481 -7.59 10.29 22.71
CA GLU A 481 -7.07 11.51 23.36
C GLU A 481 -6.44 11.25 24.74
N THR A 482 -6.50 10.01 25.22
CA THR A 482 -5.95 9.58 26.51
C THR A 482 -4.94 8.47 26.34
N ASN A 483 -4.05 8.31 27.33
CA ASN A 483 -3.17 7.15 27.37
C ASN A 483 -4.01 5.87 27.40
N GLN A 484 -3.54 4.86 26.70
CA GLN A 484 -4.15 3.53 26.69
C GLN A 484 -3.12 2.49 27.10
N THR A 485 -3.58 1.40 27.69
CA THR A 485 -2.72 0.28 28.10
C THR A 485 -3.15 -0.98 27.38
N VAL A 486 -2.23 -1.51 26.57
CA VAL A 486 -2.42 -2.73 25.79
C VAL A 486 -1.73 -3.91 26.48
N ASN A 487 -2.43 -5.04 26.52
CA ASN A 487 -1.90 -6.35 26.86
C ASN A 487 -1.04 -6.85 25.67
N TYR A 488 0.23 -6.50 25.66
CA TYR A 488 1.17 -6.93 24.64
C TYR A 488 1.70 -8.34 24.95
N ILE A 489 1.37 -9.32 24.11
CA ILE A 489 1.76 -10.72 24.30
C ILE A 489 3.01 -11.01 23.47
N VAL A 490 3.99 -11.67 24.09
CA VAL A 490 5.22 -12.16 23.44
C VAL A 490 5.34 -13.67 23.56
N ASP A 491 5.98 -14.28 22.55
CA ASP A 491 6.40 -15.67 22.60
C ASP A 491 7.79 -15.78 23.24
N GLY A 492 7.90 -16.65 24.25
CA GLY A 492 9.16 -16.86 24.99
C GLY A 492 9.51 -15.68 25.89
N THR A 493 10.81 -15.35 25.97
CA THR A 493 11.30 -14.19 26.75
C THR A 493 12.02 -13.22 25.82
N LYS A 494 11.58 -11.95 25.84
CA LYS A 494 11.99 -10.93 24.86
C LYS A 494 12.40 -9.61 25.53
N THR A 495 13.20 -8.84 24.81
CA THR A 495 13.43 -7.40 25.05
C THR A 495 12.62 -6.61 24.02
N LEU A 496 11.81 -5.66 24.48
CA LEU A 496 10.98 -4.83 23.61
C LEU A 496 11.70 -3.53 23.29
N TYR A 497 12.00 -3.27 22.02
CA TYR A 497 12.63 -2.04 21.55
C TYR A 497 11.66 -1.25 20.66
N ASP A 498 11.46 0.04 20.95
CA ASP A 498 10.65 0.94 20.12
C ASP A 498 11.52 1.73 19.12
N LYS A 499 11.29 1.50 17.82
CA LYS A 499 12.00 2.19 16.74
C LYS A 499 11.68 3.69 16.68
N VAL A 500 10.47 4.10 17.09
CA VAL A 500 10.03 5.50 17.01
C VAL A 500 10.80 6.37 18.00
N THR A 501 10.90 5.93 19.26
CA THR A 501 11.58 6.69 20.32
C THR A 501 13.04 6.31 20.54
N ASP A 502 13.54 5.29 19.85
CA ASP A 502 14.87 4.69 20.01
C ASP A 502 15.15 4.26 21.47
N LYS A 503 14.22 3.50 22.06
CA LYS A 503 14.29 3.07 23.46
C LYS A 503 13.99 1.59 23.62
N ILE A 504 14.72 0.96 24.53
CA ILE A 504 14.28 -0.29 25.15
C ILE A 504 13.11 0.07 26.10
N ILE A 505 11.94 -0.49 25.83
CA ILE A 505 10.72 -0.28 26.59
C ILE A 505 10.71 -1.18 27.83
N SER A 506 11.08 -2.45 27.66
CA SER A 506 11.21 -3.41 28.76
C SER A 506 12.15 -4.55 28.38
N GLU A 507 12.87 -5.07 29.36
CA GLU A 507 13.72 -6.25 29.23
C GLU A 507 13.05 -7.47 29.90
N ASN A 508 13.43 -8.68 29.48
CA ASN A 508 13.00 -9.95 30.08
C ASN A 508 11.47 -10.12 30.18
N VAL A 509 10.74 -9.61 29.19
CA VAL A 509 9.29 -9.75 29.10
C VAL A 509 8.95 -11.20 28.75
N SER A 510 8.05 -11.82 29.53
CA SER A 510 7.49 -13.15 29.24
C SER A 510 5.98 -13.13 29.43
N GLY A 511 5.25 -13.77 28.50
CA GLY A 511 3.79 -13.74 28.50
C GLY A 511 3.23 -12.36 28.16
N THR A 512 2.43 -11.77 29.06
CA THR A 512 1.74 -10.49 28.84
C THR A 512 2.48 -9.34 29.50
N TYR A 513 2.73 -8.27 28.73
CA TYR A 513 3.27 -6.99 29.19
C TYR A 513 2.22 -5.88 29.07
N GLN A 514 2.19 -4.97 30.04
CA GLN A 514 1.32 -3.78 30.00
C GLN A 514 2.03 -2.67 29.23
N LEU A 515 1.77 -2.56 27.94
CA LEU A 515 2.35 -1.54 27.07
C LEU A 515 1.50 -0.26 27.12
N GLU A 516 2.06 0.82 27.65
CA GLU A 516 1.41 2.14 27.66
C GLU A 516 1.65 2.88 26.34
N LEU A 517 0.58 3.42 25.76
CA LEU A 517 0.59 4.20 24.52
C LEU A 517 0.06 5.60 24.77
N SER A 518 0.86 6.62 24.44
CA SER A 518 0.45 8.02 24.53
C SER A 518 -0.64 8.38 23.51
N PRO A 519 -1.41 9.47 23.73
CA PRO A 519 -2.55 9.82 22.89
C PRO A 519 -2.11 10.20 21.48
N LYS A 520 -2.80 9.68 20.45
CA LYS A 520 -2.49 9.96 19.04
C LYS A 520 -1.03 9.71 18.66
N GLN A 521 -0.39 8.74 19.31
CA GLN A 521 0.98 8.35 19.04
C GLN A 521 1.03 6.88 18.65
N SER A 522 2.09 6.53 17.92
CA SER A 522 2.42 5.15 17.58
C SER A 522 3.72 4.72 18.24
N VAL A 523 3.84 3.42 18.42
CA VAL A 523 5.10 2.74 18.69
C VAL A 523 5.34 1.68 17.61
N ILE A 524 6.61 1.40 17.34
CA ILE A 524 7.00 0.28 16.49
C ILE A 524 7.90 -0.63 17.31
N ILE A 525 7.35 -1.72 17.80
CA ILE A 525 8.02 -2.64 18.73
C ILE A 525 8.74 -3.73 17.96
N VAL A 526 10.05 -3.85 18.17
CA VAL A 526 10.90 -4.96 17.76
C VAL A 526 11.08 -5.89 18.94
N GLU A 527 10.76 -7.18 18.77
CA GLU A 527 10.92 -8.22 19.79
C GLU A 527 12.32 -8.85 19.73
N LEU A 528 13.28 -8.25 20.42
CA LEU A 528 14.66 -8.72 20.47
C LEU A 528 14.84 -9.88 21.47
N PRO A 529 15.88 -10.73 21.31
CA PRO A 529 16.26 -11.67 22.36
C PRO A 529 16.73 -10.95 23.64
N VAL A 530 16.68 -11.67 24.78
CA VAL A 530 17.19 -11.14 26.05
C VAL A 530 18.66 -10.75 25.94
N ASN A 531 19.04 -9.66 26.61
CA ASN A 531 20.41 -9.11 26.57
C ASN A 531 20.91 -8.75 25.16
N ALA A 532 20.02 -8.41 24.23
CA ALA A 532 20.39 -7.93 22.91
C ALA A 532 21.32 -6.71 23.01
N ASN A 533 22.52 -6.83 22.46
CA ASN A 533 23.52 -5.76 22.49
C ASN A 533 23.40 -4.92 21.21
N LEU A 534 22.90 -3.70 21.36
CA LEU A 534 22.64 -2.80 20.23
C LEU A 534 23.85 -1.92 19.94
N THR A 535 24.34 -1.96 18.72
CA THR A 535 25.36 -1.02 18.22
C THR A 535 24.67 0.16 17.58
N LYS A 536 24.95 1.37 18.07
CA LYS A 536 24.38 2.62 17.53
C LYS A 536 25.47 3.38 16.76
N THR A 537 25.19 3.73 15.51
CA THR A 537 25.99 4.64 14.68
C THR A 537 25.27 5.97 14.53
N ASP A 538 25.81 6.90 13.73
CA ASP A 538 25.11 8.18 13.46
C ASP A 538 23.81 8.00 12.68
N LYS A 539 23.69 6.92 11.90
CA LYS A 539 22.55 6.64 11.02
C LYS A 539 21.72 5.42 11.42
N LEU A 540 22.29 4.44 12.12
CA LEU A 540 21.69 3.10 12.25
C LEU A 540 21.77 2.57 13.68
N VAL A 541 20.84 1.68 14.01
CA VAL A 541 20.89 0.77 15.14
C VAL A 541 21.00 -0.65 14.61
N ILE A 542 22.03 -1.36 15.06
CA ILE A 542 22.44 -2.66 14.53
C ILE A 542 22.41 -3.70 15.65
N PHE A 543 21.86 -4.86 15.35
CA PHE A 543 21.87 -6.06 16.19
C PHE A 543 22.32 -7.25 15.35
N ASN A 544 23.35 -7.99 15.79
CA ASN A 544 23.92 -9.14 15.06
C ASN A 544 24.17 -8.86 13.57
N ASP A 545 24.89 -7.78 13.27
CA ASP A 545 25.21 -7.32 11.90
C ASP A 545 24.00 -6.93 11.03
N ARG A 546 22.79 -6.89 11.61
CA ARG A 546 21.56 -6.51 10.94
C ARG A 546 21.06 -5.16 11.41
N VAL A 547 20.65 -4.32 10.46
CA VAL A 547 19.98 -3.05 10.78
C VAL A 547 18.61 -3.37 11.35
N ILE A 548 18.32 -2.89 12.57
CA ILE A 548 16.99 -2.99 13.20
C ILE A 548 16.29 -1.64 13.31
N ASN A 549 17.01 -0.53 13.10
CA ASN A 549 16.47 0.80 13.00
C ASN A 549 17.39 1.69 12.16
N ALA A 550 16.81 2.57 11.36
CA ALA A 550 17.50 3.68 10.74
C ALA A 550 17.00 4.97 11.39
N TYR A 551 17.90 5.87 11.74
CA TYR A 551 17.53 7.19 12.24
C TYR A 551 17.03 8.07 11.09
N GLN A 552 16.16 9.01 11.41
CA GLN A 552 15.61 9.98 10.47
C GLN A 552 15.55 11.37 11.11
N ALA A 553 15.69 12.39 10.27
CA ALA A 553 15.31 13.75 10.58
C ALA A 553 13.89 14.02 10.03
N THR A 554 13.12 14.83 10.74
CA THR A 554 11.81 15.32 10.30
C THR A 554 11.86 16.83 10.25
N LEU A 555 11.80 17.37 9.04
CA LEU A 555 11.75 18.79 8.75
C LEU A 555 10.31 19.28 8.67
N SER A 556 9.98 20.31 9.46
CA SER A 556 8.70 20.98 9.43
C SER A 556 8.86 22.48 9.16
N VAL A 557 7.97 23.03 8.33
CA VAL A 557 7.74 24.47 8.26
C VAL A 557 6.71 24.84 9.33
N ILE A 558 7.07 25.74 10.24
CA ILE A 558 6.21 26.10 11.38
C ILE A 558 5.64 27.52 11.29
N SER A 559 6.17 28.35 10.38
CA SER A 559 5.68 29.73 10.22
C SER A 559 4.52 29.89 9.23
N HIS A 560 4.30 28.94 8.33
CA HIS A 560 3.30 29.05 7.26
C HIS A 560 2.69 27.69 6.95
N GLU A 561 1.39 27.70 6.63
CA GLU A 561 0.69 26.56 6.05
C GLU A 561 0.74 26.59 4.52
N ASN A 562 0.44 25.46 3.88
CA ASN A 562 0.34 25.40 2.43
C ASN A 562 -0.72 26.36 1.88
N ASN A 563 -0.37 27.05 0.79
CA ASN A 563 -1.12 28.11 0.12
C ASN A 563 -1.30 29.40 0.95
N ALA A 564 -0.49 29.62 2.00
CA ALA A 564 -0.50 30.88 2.72
C ALA A 564 -0.21 32.09 1.79
N GLU A 565 -0.93 33.18 2.02
CA GLU A 565 -0.62 34.47 1.39
C GLU A 565 0.52 35.16 2.16
N VAL A 566 1.55 35.57 1.43
CA VAL A 566 2.72 36.25 2.00
C VAL A 566 3.09 37.46 1.16
N SER A 567 3.75 38.44 1.78
CA SER A 567 4.33 39.55 1.01
C SER A 567 5.61 39.10 0.27
N LYS A 568 6.07 39.88 -0.71
CA LYS A 568 7.35 39.64 -1.41
C LYS A 568 8.54 39.38 -0.50
N LYS A 569 8.52 39.91 0.73
CA LYS A 569 9.54 39.69 1.76
C LYS A 569 8.89 39.04 2.98
N PHE A 570 9.18 37.77 3.21
CA PHE A 570 8.57 37.01 4.30
C PHE A 570 9.61 36.22 5.07
N LYS A 571 9.27 35.82 6.29
CA LYS A 571 10.14 35.02 7.16
C LYS A 571 9.73 33.57 7.12
N LEU A 572 10.67 32.68 6.84
CA LEU A 572 10.45 31.25 6.98
C LEU A 572 11.07 30.79 8.30
N LYS A 573 10.31 30.04 9.10
CA LYS A 573 10.77 29.40 10.34
C LYS A 573 10.55 27.90 10.20
N LEU A 574 11.61 27.16 10.46
CA LEU A 574 11.69 25.72 10.37
C LEU A 574 11.87 25.14 11.77
N GLN A 575 11.55 23.86 11.91
CA GLN A 575 11.95 23.08 13.05
C GLN A 575 12.26 21.65 12.59
N THR A 576 13.36 21.10 13.09
CA THR A 576 13.80 19.75 12.76
C THR A 576 13.80 18.89 14.02
N VAL A 577 13.15 17.73 13.95
CA VAL A 577 13.15 16.72 15.02
C VAL A 577 13.97 15.52 14.54
N ILE A 578 14.93 15.06 15.33
CA ILE A 578 15.82 13.95 14.99
C ILE A 578 15.67 12.86 16.07
N ASN A 579 15.44 11.61 15.68
CA ASN A 579 15.33 10.51 16.66
C ASN A 579 16.70 10.05 17.20
N ASN A 580 17.80 10.31 16.48
CA ASN A 580 19.14 10.26 17.05
C ASN A 580 19.42 11.50 17.91
N LYS A 581 19.40 11.34 19.24
CA LYS A 581 19.59 12.43 20.21
C LYS A 581 20.97 13.09 20.18
N ASN A 582 21.97 12.43 19.59
CA ASN A 582 23.33 12.95 19.50
C ASN A 582 23.57 13.75 18.22
N ASP A 583 22.63 13.70 17.27
CA ASP A 583 22.76 14.40 16.00
C ASP A 583 22.13 15.80 16.07
N THR A 584 22.63 16.71 15.23
CA THR A 584 22.18 18.09 15.13
C THR A 584 22.16 18.53 13.68
N VAL A 585 21.31 19.52 13.37
CA VAL A 585 21.28 20.12 12.04
C VAL A 585 22.64 20.72 11.69
N ASP A 586 23.14 20.43 10.49
CA ASP A 586 24.31 21.08 9.93
C ASP A 586 23.90 22.31 9.09
N TYR A 587 22.99 22.14 8.14
CA TYR A 587 22.45 23.25 7.34
C TYR A 587 21.09 22.92 6.70
N TYR A 588 20.44 23.98 6.24
CA TYR A 588 19.24 23.94 5.41
C TYR A 588 19.54 24.39 4.00
N GLU A 589 18.86 23.80 3.03
CA GLU A 589 18.81 24.27 1.65
C GLU A 589 17.38 24.71 1.32
N VAL A 590 17.25 25.85 0.64
CA VAL A 590 15.97 26.39 0.19
C VAL A 590 16.06 26.63 -1.30
N ILE A 591 15.16 26.02 -2.04
CA ILE A 591 15.01 26.21 -3.48
C ILE A 591 13.75 27.04 -3.71
N LEU A 592 13.94 28.25 -4.21
CA LEU A 592 12.88 29.20 -4.56
C LEU A 592 13.25 29.89 -5.87
N ASP A 593 12.32 29.93 -6.83
CA ASP A 593 12.56 30.46 -8.19
C ASP A 593 13.77 29.83 -8.89
N GLY A 594 14.00 28.53 -8.66
CA GLY A 594 15.16 27.81 -9.20
C GLY A 594 16.50 28.19 -8.59
N LYS A 595 16.54 29.10 -7.60
CA LYS A 595 17.74 29.47 -6.87
C LYS A 595 17.87 28.63 -5.61
N LEU A 596 19.07 28.06 -5.41
CA LEU A 596 19.45 27.37 -4.19
C LEU A 596 20.09 28.37 -3.21
N LEU A 597 19.56 28.40 -1.98
CA LEU A 597 20.07 29.20 -0.87
C LEU A 597 20.40 28.26 0.29
N THR A 598 21.50 28.52 1.00
CA THR A 598 21.96 27.70 2.14
C THR A 598 21.94 28.50 3.43
N PHE A 599 21.40 27.93 4.50
CA PHE A 599 21.27 28.56 5.81
C PHE A 599 21.78 27.68 6.93
N LYS A 600 22.42 28.29 7.94
CA LYS A 600 22.83 27.61 9.19
C LYS A 600 21.83 27.79 10.33
N THR A 601 20.84 28.66 10.14
CA THR A 601 19.75 28.94 11.10
C THR A 601 18.43 28.39 10.56
N ASP A 602 17.52 28.11 11.48
CA ASP A 602 16.16 27.62 11.22
C ASP A 602 15.15 28.75 10.94
N GLU A 603 15.51 30.00 11.22
CA GLU A 603 14.79 31.20 10.77
C GLU A 603 15.62 31.98 9.76
N PHE A 604 15.00 32.37 8.63
CA PHE A 604 15.61 33.25 7.64
C PHE A 604 14.56 34.02 6.82
N GLN A 605 14.97 35.16 6.29
CA GLN A 605 14.13 36.02 5.44
C GLN A 605 14.32 35.66 3.97
N LEU A 606 13.21 35.46 3.26
CA LEU A 606 13.18 35.18 1.84
C LEU A 606 12.55 36.35 1.07
N GLU A 607 13.01 36.53 -0.16
CA GLU A 607 12.47 37.51 -1.10
C GLU A 607 12.19 36.86 -2.45
N THR A 608 11.02 37.12 -3.04
CA THR A 608 10.60 36.57 -4.33
C THR A 608 9.62 37.50 -5.04
N THR A 609 9.30 37.18 -6.30
CA THR A 609 8.32 37.91 -7.10
C THR A 609 6.90 37.48 -6.78
N SER A 610 5.92 38.33 -7.12
CA SER A 610 4.50 38.02 -6.92
C SER A 610 4.07 36.77 -7.70
N GLY A 611 2.98 36.14 -7.25
CA GLY A 611 2.38 34.96 -7.85
C GLY A 611 2.53 33.70 -7.01
N SER A 612 2.06 32.58 -7.55
CA SER A 612 2.16 31.27 -6.89
C SER A 612 3.59 30.75 -6.92
N LYS A 613 4.12 30.38 -5.76
CA LYS A 613 5.48 29.84 -5.60
C LYS A 613 5.44 28.50 -4.90
N THR A 614 6.33 27.61 -5.31
CA THR A 614 6.66 26.38 -4.56
C THR A 614 8.08 26.55 -4.03
N ILE A 615 8.23 26.40 -2.72
CA ILE A 615 9.50 26.37 -2.03
C ILE A 615 9.82 24.91 -1.72
N THR A 616 10.99 24.42 -2.10
CA THR A 616 11.51 23.14 -1.60
C THR A 616 12.53 23.44 -0.52
N ILE A 617 12.32 22.89 0.67
CA ILE A 617 13.24 23.03 1.80
C ILE A 617 13.82 21.66 2.11
N LYS A 618 15.12 21.62 2.33
CA LYS A 618 15.86 20.43 2.73
C LYS A 618 16.65 20.70 4.00
N VAL A 619 16.88 19.66 4.79
CA VAL A 619 17.76 19.69 5.96
C VAL A 619 18.80 18.59 5.83
N TYR A 620 20.02 18.91 6.25
CA TYR A 620 21.13 17.98 6.36
C TYR A 620 21.67 18.06 7.79
N THR A 621 21.88 16.91 8.42
CA THR A 621 22.43 16.83 9.78
C THR A 621 23.91 16.48 9.75
N LYS A 622 24.59 16.69 10.88
CA LYS A 622 26.02 16.34 11.00
C LYS A 622 26.26 14.83 10.94
N GLY A 623 25.32 14.04 11.42
CA GLY A 623 25.29 12.58 11.30
C GLY A 623 24.93 12.07 9.90
N GLY A 624 24.74 12.97 8.93
CA GLY A 624 24.45 12.63 7.53
C GLY A 624 23.01 12.21 7.26
N LEU A 625 22.07 12.54 8.15
CA LEU A 625 20.64 12.39 7.91
C LEU A 625 20.14 13.49 6.99
N PHE A 626 19.09 13.16 6.24
CA PHE A 626 18.48 14.04 5.26
C PHE A 626 16.96 14.05 5.43
N ASP A 627 16.36 15.22 5.23
CA ASP A 627 14.93 15.31 4.97
C ASP A 627 14.58 16.46 4.04
N GLN A 628 13.42 16.38 3.40
CA GLN A 628 12.86 17.45 2.60
C GLN A 628 11.35 17.64 2.80
N THR A 629 10.90 18.85 2.52
CA THR A 629 9.50 19.22 2.47
C THR A 629 9.27 20.31 1.42
N THR A 630 8.01 20.50 1.02
CA THR A 630 7.63 21.56 0.09
C THR A 630 6.54 22.43 0.69
N LEU A 631 6.62 23.73 0.41
CA LEU A 631 5.62 24.71 0.80
C LEU A 631 5.14 25.46 -0.44
N ARG A 632 3.83 25.47 -0.69
CA ARG A 632 3.20 26.37 -1.66
C ARG A 632 2.78 27.65 -0.98
N ILE A 633 3.02 28.79 -1.61
CA ILE A 633 2.59 30.12 -1.12
C ILE A 633 2.06 30.96 -2.27
N SER A 634 1.21 31.94 -1.93
CA SER A 634 0.78 33.00 -2.85
C SER A 634 1.45 34.31 -2.44
N VAL A 635 2.22 34.90 -3.33
CA VAL A 635 2.99 36.12 -3.03
C VAL A 635 2.29 37.35 -3.59
N SER A 636 1.91 38.28 -2.72
CA SER A 636 1.31 39.57 -3.08
C SER A 636 2.38 40.60 -3.46
#